data_AF-A0A7S2NCB4-F1
#
_entry.id   AF-A0A7S2NCB4-F1
#
_cell.length_a   1.000
_cell.length_b   1.000
_cell.length_c   1.000
_cell.angle_alpha   90.00
_cell.angle_beta   90.00
_cell.angle_gamma   90.00
#
_symmetry.space_group_name_H-M   'P 1'
#
loop_
_entity.id
_entity.type
_entity.pdbx_description
1 polymer ?
#
loop_
_entity_poly.entity_id
_entity_poly.type
_entity_poly.pdbx_seq_one_letter_code
_entity_poly.pdbx_strand_id
1 'polypeptide(L)'
;ANCSTFISCNYWDEASGVWSDAGVTSTIEMGALVCSTTHLTTFGGVLAIPTSAEELLAELADAVKMNTFSLDEMFSLLTNFSFSSNSMITSIVLGLLGVDVFTVLLLGWYRGYRARKRRRMANKRFEE
;
A
#
# COMPACT_ATOMS: atom_id res chain seq x y z
N ALA A 1 -7.36 0.87 10.61
CA ALA A 1 -6.89 -0.51 10.54
C ALA A 1 -6.04 -0.79 11.77
N ASN A 2 -6.47 -1.72 12.62
CA ASN A 2 -5.64 -2.20 13.72
C ASN A 2 -4.91 -3.42 13.15
N CYS A 3 -3.62 -3.27 12.81
CA CYS A 3 -2.79 -4.41 12.43
C CYS A 3 -2.54 -5.22 13.71
N SER A 4 -3.53 -5.99 14.17
CA SER A 4 -3.40 -6.81 15.37
C SER A 4 -2.49 -7.98 15.07
N THR A 5 -1.19 -7.74 15.24
CA THR A 5 -0.17 -8.79 15.22
C THR A 5 -0.52 -9.82 16.29
N PHE A 6 -0.92 -11.01 15.87
CA PHE A 6 -1.17 -12.11 16.80
C PHE A 6 0.14 -12.86 17.04
N ILE A 7 0.62 -12.79 18.28
CA ILE A 7 1.81 -13.50 18.74
C ILE A 7 1.32 -14.63 19.63
N SER A 8 1.66 -15.86 19.27
CA SER A 8 1.31 -17.06 20.04
C SER A 8 2.49 -18.01 20.16
N CYS A 9 2.39 -18.97 21.08
CA CYS A 9 3.42 -19.96 21.33
C CYS A 9 3.02 -21.29 20.71
N ASN A 10 3.92 -21.90 19.95
CA ASN A 10 3.70 -23.24 19.37
C ASN A 10 4.86 -24.17 19.76
N TYR A 11 4.57 -25.47 19.80
CA TYR A 11 5.57 -26.52 19.93
C TYR A 11 5.70 -27.28 18.61
N TRP A 12 6.87 -27.84 18.35
CA TRP A 12 7.08 -28.74 17.23
C TRP A 12 6.58 -30.14 17.61
N ASP A 13 5.55 -30.61 16.93
CA ASP A 13 5.05 -31.97 17.06
C ASP A 13 5.84 -32.87 16.10
N GLU A 14 6.73 -33.70 16.66
CA GLU A 14 7.57 -34.61 15.89
C GLU A 14 6.77 -35.73 15.21
N ALA A 15 5.61 -36.12 15.76
CA ALA A 15 4.81 -37.21 15.21
C ALA A 15 4.13 -36.80 13.91
N SER A 16 3.68 -35.54 13.83
CA SER A 16 3.03 -34.98 12.64
C SER A 16 3.97 -34.14 11.77
N GLY A 17 5.12 -33.71 12.30
CA GLY A 17 6.07 -32.82 11.61
C GLY A 17 5.52 -31.41 11.40
N VAL A 18 4.69 -30.91 12.32
CA VAL A 18 3.99 -29.62 12.21
C VAL A 18 4.12 -28.82 13.51
N TRP A 19 4.04 -27.48 13.40
CA TRP A 19 3.88 -26.60 14.56
C TRP A 19 2.46 -26.68 15.10
N SER A 20 2.31 -27.11 16.36
CA SER A 20 1.03 -27.27 17.04
C SER A 20 0.92 -26.32 18.23
N ASP A 21 -0.30 -25.89 18.55
CA ASP A 21 -0.66 -25.07 19.71
C ASP A 21 -1.36 -25.89 20.82
N ALA A 22 -1.59 -27.19 20.58
CA ALA A 22 -2.27 -28.06 21.53
C ALA A 22 -1.52 -28.14 22.87
N GLY A 23 -2.21 -27.83 23.97
CA GLY A 23 -1.61 -27.87 25.31
C GLY A 23 -0.60 -26.75 25.59
N VAL A 24 -0.56 -25.71 24.75
CA VAL A 24 0.27 -24.52 24.95
C VAL A 24 -0.62 -23.32 25.29
N THR A 25 -0.22 -22.55 26.30
CA THR A 25 -0.86 -21.28 26.68
C THR A 25 0.15 -20.15 26.49
N SER A 26 -0.24 -19.11 25.76
CA SER A 26 0.57 -17.93 25.50
C SER A 26 0.01 -16.69 26.19
N THR A 27 0.82 -16.01 27.00
CA THR A 27 0.49 -14.71 27.61
C THR A 27 1.57 -13.69 27.26
N ILE A 28 1.19 -12.41 27.16
CA ILE A 28 2.15 -11.31 27.00
C ILE A 28 2.28 -10.64 28.36
N GLU A 29 3.45 -10.76 28.98
CA GLU A 29 3.75 -10.18 30.28
C GLU A 29 4.97 -9.29 30.17
N MET A 30 4.85 -8.03 30.61
CA MET A 30 5.93 -7.03 30.60
C MET A 30 6.61 -6.86 29.22
N GLY A 31 5.87 -7.05 28.12
CA GLY A 31 6.41 -6.95 26.75
C GLY A 31 7.18 -8.17 26.27
N ALA A 32 7.17 -9.27 27.03
CA ALA A 32 7.73 -10.57 26.62
C ALA A 32 6.60 -11.59 26.40
N LEU A 33 6.80 -12.48 25.43
CA LEU A 33 5.94 -13.65 25.23
C LEU A 33 6.30 -14.72 26.26
N VAL A 34 5.33 -15.09 27.09
CA VAL A 34 5.45 -16.15 28.09
C VAL A 34 4.65 -17.35 27.61
N CYS A 35 5.30 -18.50 27.53
CA CYS A 35 4.70 -19.75 27.06
C CYS A 35 4.66 -20.77 28.20
N SER A 36 3.48 -21.30 28.50
CA SER A 36 3.29 -22.45 29.38
C SER A 36 2.91 -23.66 28.55
N THR A 37 3.63 -24.76 28.69
CA THR A 37 3.46 -25.96 27.86
C THR A 37 3.68 -27.22 28.68
N THR A 38 2.92 -28.27 28.35
CA THR A 38 3.07 -29.62 28.91
C THR A 38 3.95 -30.53 28.05
N HIS A 39 4.44 -30.05 26.92
CA HIS A 39 5.29 -30.81 26.02
C HIS A 39 6.78 -30.59 26.32
N LEU A 40 7.64 -31.50 25.88
CA LEU A 40 9.11 -31.40 25.99
C LEU A 40 9.72 -31.54 24.60
N THR A 41 9.54 -30.51 23.76
CA THR A 41 10.04 -30.48 22.38
C THR A 41 10.63 -29.10 22.05
N THR A 42 10.79 -28.79 20.78
CA THR A 42 11.21 -27.45 20.34
C THR A 42 10.03 -26.48 20.45
N PHE A 43 10.25 -25.31 21.04
CA PHE A 43 9.24 -24.25 21.16
C PHE A 43 9.63 -23.03 20.34
N GLY A 44 8.63 -22.34 19.80
CA GLY A 44 8.82 -21.11 19.06
C GLY A 44 7.66 -20.15 19.26
N GLY A 45 7.97 -18.84 19.31
CA GLY A 45 6.96 -17.80 19.20
C GLY A 45 6.62 -17.59 17.73
N VAL A 46 5.36 -17.84 17.35
CA VAL A 46 4.87 -17.63 15.99
C VAL A 46 4.22 -16.26 15.92
N LEU A 47 4.83 -15.38 15.13
CA LEU A 47 4.22 -14.12 14.72
C LEU A 47 3.37 -14.40 13.49
N ALA A 48 2.06 -14.57 13.68
CA ALA A 48 1.13 -14.71 12.58
C ALA A 48 0.87 -13.32 11.99
N ILE A 49 1.63 -12.98 10.95
CA ILE A 49 1.26 -11.91 10.02
C ILE A 49 0.42 -12.59 8.94
N PRO A 50 -0.82 -12.14 8.65
CA PRO A 50 -1.58 -12.69 7.53
C PRO A 50 -0.75 -12.50 6.25
N THR A 51 -0.24 -13.60 5.71
CA THR A 51 0.74 -13.63 4.60
C THR A 51 0.14 -14.20 3.31
N SER A 52 -1.13 -14.62 3.34
CA SER A 52 -1.85 -15.03 2.15
C SER A 52 -2.54 -13.81 1.51
N ALA A 53 -2.48 -13.71 0.18
CA ALA A 53 -3.11 -12.60 -0.54
C ALA A 53 -4.63 -12.64 -0.39
N GLU A 54 -5.21 -13.83 -0.17
CA GLU A 54 -6.64 -14.03 0.02
C GLU A 54 -7.11 -13.62 1.42
N GLU A 55 -6.37 -13.93 2.48
CA GLU A 55 -6.69 -13.42 3.84
C GLU A 55 -6.38 -11.93 3.96
N LEU A 56 -5.33 -11.44 3.31
CA LEU A 56 -5.08 -9.99 3.21
C LEU A 56 -6.21 -9.31 2.42
N LEU A 57 -6.78 -9.95 1.38
CA LEU A 57 -7.95 -9.44 0.65
C LEU A 57 -9.23 -9.51 1.48
N ALA A 58 -9.40 -10.53 2.33
CA ALA A 58 -10.55 -10.66 3.21
C ALA A 58 -10.49 -9.65 4.38
N GLU A 59 -9.32 -9.50 5.00
CA GLU A 59 -9.02 -8.46 6.00
C GLU A 59 -9.05 -7.07 5.37
N LEU A 60 -8.57 -6.89 4.14
CA LEU A 60 -8.70 -5.63 3.41
C LEU A 60 -10.15 -5.39 3.00
N ALA A 61 -10.94 -6.41 2.65
CA ALA A 61 -12.37 -6.24 2.36
C ALA A 61 -13.17 -5.86 3.62
N ASP A 62 -12.81 -6.40 4.80
CA ASP A 62 -13.46 -6.06 6.07
C ASP A 62 -12.87 -4.78 6.72
N ALA A 63 -11.59 -4.46 6.50
CA ALA A 63 -10.96 -3.16 6.85
C ALA A 63 -11.31 -2.04 5.85
N VAL A 64 -11.71 -2.41 4.63
CA VAL A 64 -12.40 -1.56 3.63
C VAL A 64 -13.92 -1.66 3.79
N LYS A 65 -14.42 -2.05 4.98
CA LYS A 65 -15.34 -1.14 5.68
C LYS A 65 -14.57 0.10 6.12
N MET A 66 -14.09 0.82 5.12
CA MET A 66 -13.99 2.26 5.20
C MET A 66 -15.38 2.71 5.62
N ASN A 67 -15.52 3.21 6.84
CA ASN A 67 -16.66 4.01 7.27
C ASN A 67 -16.72 5.35 6.50
N THR A 68 -16.23 5.37 5.26
CA THR A 68 -16.22 6.56 4.44
C THR A 68 -16.91 6.32 3.11
N PHE A 69 -16.61 5.36 2.23
CA PHE A 69 -17.39 5.24 0.98
C PHE A 69 -17.49 3.81 0.44
N SER A 70 -18.73 3.34 0.23
CA SER A 70 -19.00 2.22 -0.69
C SER A 70 -18.53 2.58 -2.11
N LEU A 71 -18.21 1.61 -2.96
CA LEU A 71 -17.80 1.90 -4.34
C LEU A 71 -18.85 2.73 -5.11
N ASP A 72 -20.13 2.48 -4.85
CA ASP A 72 -21.24 3.26 -5.43
C ASP A 72 -21.29 4.69 -4.87
N GLU A 73 -21.02 4.91 -3.58
CA GLU A 73 -20.87 6.27 -3.02
C GLU A 73 -19.60 6.96 -3.52
N MET A 74 -18.52 6.23 -3.80
CA MET A 74 -17.32 6.81 -4.41
C MET A 74 -17.64 7.34 -5.80
N PHE A 75 -18.40 6.58 -6.60
CA PHE A 75 -18.90 7.06 -7.90
C PHE A 75 -19.92 8.18 -7.74
N SER A 76 -20.79 8.15 -6.73
CA SER A 76 -21.74 9.22 -6.47
C SER A 76 -21.05 10.52 -6.00
N LEU A 77 -19.97 10.42 -5.23
CA LEU A 77 -19.13 11.56 -4.83
C LEU A 77 -18.31 12.13 -5.97
N LEU A 78 -17.77 11.27 -6.84
CA LEU A 78 -17.04 11.71 -8.04
C LEU A 78 -17.97 12.41 -9.03
N THR A 79 -19.22 11.96 -9.13
CA THR A 79 -20.23 12.57 -10.01
C THR A 79 -20.88 13.82 -9.41
N ASN A 80 -21.01 13.91 -8.08
CA ASN A 80 -21.53 15.09 -7.36
C ASN A 80 -20.43 15.89 -6.65
N PHE A 81 -19.22 15.92 -7.22
CA PHE A 81 -18.13 16.69 -6.64
C PHE A 81 -18.44 18.19 -6.72
N SER A 82 -18.70 18.81 -5.57
CA SER A 82 -18.92 20.25 -5.46
C SER A 82 -17.62 20.97 -5.13
N PHE A 83 -17.09 21.72 -6.10
CA PHE A 83 -15.92 22.58 -5.94
C PHE A 83 -16.09 23.63 -4.82
N SER A 84 -17.34 24.02 -4.54
CA SER A 84 -17.68 25.00 -3.51
C SER A 84 -17.56 24.45 -2.09
N SER A 85 -17.78 23.14 -1.90
CA SER A 85 -17.86 22.54 -0.57
C SER A 85 -16.49 22.32 0.06
N ASN A 86 -15.45 22.19 -0.77
CA ASN A 86 -14.07 21.92 -0.32
C ASN A 86 -13.07 22.74 -1.16
N SER A 87 -13.10 24.06 -0.98
CA SER A 87 -12.30 25.02 -1.75
C SER A 87 -10.78 24.85 -1.58
N MET A 88 -10.32 24.45 -0.38
CA MET A 88 -8.90 24.21 -0.10
C MET A 88 -8.38 22.99 -0.88
N ILE A 89 -9.08 21.86 -0.79
CA ILE A 89 -8.67 20.62 -1.48
C ILE A 89 -8.74 20.81 -2.99
N THR A 90 -9.81 21.44 -3.46
CA THR A 90 -10.00 21.77 -4.88
C THR A 90 -8.85 22.61 -5.44
N SER A 91 -8.45 23.66 -4.72
CA SER A 91 -7.39 24.56 -5.20
C SER A 91 -6.02 23.88 -5.23
N ILE A 92 -5.73 23.01 -4.26
CA ILE A 92 -4.49 22.20 -4.24
C ILE A 92 -4.47 21.23 -5.43
N VAL A 93 -5.55 20.48 -5.66
CA VAL A 93 -5.62 19.50 -6.75
C VAL A 93 -5.53 20.18 -8.12
N LEU A 94 -6.28 21.26 -8.34
CA LEU A 94 -6.20 22.02 -9.60
C LEU A 94 -4.84 22.68 -9.79
N GLY A 95 -4.20 23.15 -8.71
CA GLY A 95 -2.86 23.70 -8.74
C GLY A 95 -1.82 22.67 -9.18
N LEU A 96 -1.85 21.47 -8.59
CA LEU A 96 -0.94 20.39 -8.95
C LEU A 96 -1.15 19.92 -10.40
N LEU A 97 -2.41 19.75 -10.83
CA LEU A 97 -2.72 19.41 -12.22
C LEU A 97 -2.22 20.49 -13.19
N GLY A 98 -2.37 21.77 -12.84
CA GLY A 98 -1.85 22.87 -13.63
C GLY A 98 -0.33 22.84 -13.78
N VAL A 99 0.39 22.55 -12.69
CA VAL A 99 1.86 22.38 -12.70
C VAL A 99 2.27 21.20 -13.58
N ASP A 100 1.57 20.07 -13.48
CA ASP A 100 1.87 18.89 -14.31
C ASP A 100 1.67 19.17 -15.80
N VAL A 101 0.55 19.79 -16.18
CA VAL A 101 0.30 20.17 -17.58
C VAL A 101 1.36 21.16 -18.08
N PHE A 102 1.68 22.17 -17.26
CA PHE A 102 2.69 23.16 -17.62
C PHE A 102 4.08 22.53 -17.80
N THR A 103 4.49 21.64 -16.89
CA THR A 103 5.79 20.97 -16.97
C THR A 103 5.90 20.08 -18.20
N VAL A 104 4.83 19.34 -18.54
CA VAL A 104 4.77 18.53 -19.76
C VAL A 104 4.88 19.39 -21.02
N LEU A 105 4.16 20.51 -21.09
CA LEU A 105 4.22 21.44 -22.22
C LEU A 105 5.60 22.08 -22.37
N LEU A 106 6.20 22.52 -21.27
CA LEU A 106 7.52 23.15 -21.27
C LEU A 106 8.59 22.15 -21.71
N LEU A 107 8.61 20.95 -21.13
CA LEU A 107 9.55 19.89 -21.50
C LEU A 107 9.34 19.42 -22.94
N GLY A 108 8.08 19.27 -23.38
CA GLY A 108 7.75 18.94 -24.76
C GLY A 108 8.25 19.99 -25.75
N TRP A 109 8.01 21.28 -25.46
CA TRP A 109 8.49 22.39 -26.27
C TRP A 109 10.02 22.46 -26.30
N TYR A 110 10.67 22.32 -25.14
CA TYR A 110 12.14 22.33 -25.03
C TYR A 110 12.78 21.20 -25.84
N ARG A 111 12.26 19.97 -25.72
CA ARG A 111 12.73 18.81 -26.51
C ARG A 111 12.51 19.03 -28.00
N GLY A 112 11.35 19.54 -28.40
CA GLY A 112 11.03 19.86 -29.80
C GLY A 112 11.90 20.98 -30.37
N TYR A 113 12.16 22.03 -29.59
CA TYR A 113 13.08 23.11 -29.96
C TYR A 113 14.50 22.58 -30.19
N ARG A 114 15.02 21.76 -29.28
CA ARG A 114 16.36 21.16 -29.40
C ARG A 114 16.46 20.27 -30.65
N ALA A 115 15.44 19.48 -30.93
CA ALA A 115 15.38 18.65 -32.15
C ALA A 115 15.38 19.49 -33.43
N ARG A 116 14.57 20.57 -33.48
CA ARG A 116 14.53 21.51 -34.62
C ARG A 116 15.87 22.22 -34.82
N LYS A 117 16.53 22.64 -33.74
CA LYS A 117 17.86 23.26 -33.81
C LYS A 117 18.91 22.31 -34.39
N ARG A 118 18.91 21.03 -33.97
CA ARG A 118 19.81 20.01 -34.53
C ARG A 118 19.59 19.79 -36.04
N ARG A 119 18.32 19.71 -36.48
CA ARG A 119 17.99 19.59 -37.92
C ARG A 119 18.49 20.78 -38.73
N ARG A 120 18.32 22.01 -38.22
CA ARG A 120 18.85 23.22 -38.89
C ARG A 120 20.37 23.22 -39.00
N MET A 121 21.09 22.78 -37.96
CA MET A 121 22.56 22.70 -38.00
C MET A 121 23.05 21.58 -38.93
N ALA A 122 22.32 20.47 -39.05
CA ALA A 122 22.64 19.41 -40.00
C ALA A 122 22.45 19.87 -41.45
N ASN A 123 21.34 20.53 -41.78
CA ASN A 123 21.09 21.04 -43.13
C ASN A 123 22.17 22.02 -43.61
N LYS A 124 22.64 22.91 -42.73
CA LYS A 124 23.74 23.85 -43.06
C LYS A 124 25.06 23.16 -43.43
N ARG A 125 25.34 21.97 -42.90
CA ARG A 125 26.56 21.20 -43.27
C ARG A 125 26.48 20.52 -44.63
N PHE A 126 25.29 20.40 -45.21
CA PHE A 126 25.12 19.81 -46.55
C PHE A 126 25.13 20.88 -47.66
N GLU A 127 25.06 22.17 -47.30
CA GLU A 127 25.10 23.30 -48.23
C GLU A 127 26.54 23.86 -48.43
N GLU A 128 27.50 23.44 -47.58
CA GLU A 128 28.95 23.68 -47.71
C GLU A 128 29.64 22.50 -48.39
#